data_AF-A0A920NXD4-F1
#
_entry.id   AF-A0A920NXD4-F1
#
_cell.length_a   1.000
_cell.length_b   1.000
_cell.length_c   1.000
_cell.angle_alpha   90.00
_cell.angle_beta   90.00
_cell.angle_gamma   90.00
#
_symmetry.space_group_name_H-M   'P 1'
#
loop_
_entity.id
_entity.type
_entity.pdbx_description
1 polymer ?
#
loop_
_entity_poly.entity_id
_entity_poly.type
_entity_poly.pdbx_seq_one_letter_code
_entity_poly.pdbx_strand_id
1 'polypeptide(L)' 'MTPIWEPGTASGYHPMTFGWLTSELILRVTGKSLGTFFREEVGDQHEIDFFMDCLNLKIIVLQN' A
#
# COMPACT_ATOMS: atom_id res chain seq x y z
N MET A 1 -4.14 22.42 3.69
CA MET A 1 -5.33 21.62 3.32
C MET A 1 -6.09 21.28 4.59
N THR A 2 -7.42 21.25 4.53
CA THR A 2 -8.31 20.79 5.61
C THR A 2 -9.15 19.60 5.11
N PRO A 3 -9.57 18.67 5.98
CA PRO A 3 -10.50 17.60 5.61
C PRO A 3 -11.80 18.15 5.00
N ILE A 4 -12.41 17.40 4.07
CA ILE A 4 -13.68 17.78 3.41
C ILE A 4 -14.87 17.67 4.38
N TRP A 5 -14.75 16.80 5.38
CA TRP A 5 -15.71 16.59 6.46
C TRP A 5 -14.98 16.34 7.78
N GLU A 6 -15.68 16.52 8.89
CA GLU A 6 -15.18 16.21 10.23
C GLU A 6 -14.71 14.74 10.29
N PRO A 7 -13.48 14.45 10.75
CA PRO A 7 -12.99 13.07 10.84
C PRO A 7 -13.95 12.17 11.63
N GLY A 8 -14.25 10.99 11.07
CA GLY A 8 -15.15 10.00 11.70
C GLY A 8 -16.64 10.24 11.46
N THR A 9 -17.05 11.33 10.81
CA THR A 9 -18.48 11.61 10.55
C THR A 9 -18.96 11.10 9.18
N ALA A 10 -18.04 10.89 8.24
CA ALA A 10 -18.31 10.34 6.91
C ALA A 10 -17.10 9.57 6.38
N SER A 11 -17.33 8.72 5.38
CA SER A 11 -16.28 8.01 4.64
C SER A 11 -16.35 8.36 3.16
N GLY A 12 -15.20 8.58 2.56
CA GLY A 12 -15.04 8.76 1.12
C GLY A 12 -13.92 7.87 0.63
N TYR A 13 -14.11 7.26 -0.54
CA TYR A 13 -13.04 6.52 -1.18
C TYR A 13 -11.92 7.48 -1.57
N HIS A 14 -10.71 7.16 -1.14
CA HIS A 14 -9.50 7.93 -1.40
C HIS A 14 -8.63 7.21 -2.45
N PRO A 15 -9.03 7.22 -3.74
CA PRO A 15 -8.44 6.36 -4.77
C PRO A 15 -6.94 6.53 -4.95
N MET A 16 -6.42 7.74 -4.69
CA MET A 16 -4.99 8.05 -4.83
C MET A 16 -4.34 8.31 -3.48
N THR A 17 -4.95 9.17 -2.66
CA THR A 17 -4.33 9.65 -1.42
C THR A 17 -4.20 8.57 -0.35
N PHE A 18 -5.05 7.54 -0.36
CA PHE A 18 -4.93 6.42 0.57
C PHE A 18 -3.60 5.67 0.42
N GLY A 19 -3.19 5.42 -0.82
CA GLY A 19 -1.93 4.74 -1.11
C GLY A 19 -0.72 5.53 -0.58
N TRP A 20 -0.69 6.84 -0.78
CA TRP A 20 0.39 7.71 -0.29
C TRP A 20 0.43 7.77 1.23
N LEU A 21 -0.72 7.99 1.87
CA LEU A 21 -0.81 8.07 3.33
C LEU A 21 -0.34 6.78 4.01
N THR A 22 -0.77 5.63 3.49
CA THR A 22 -0.40 4.32 4.04
C THR A 22 1.07 3.99 3.78
N SER A 23 1.59 4.33 2.59
CA SER A 23 3.01 4.12 2.26
C SER A 23 3.93 4.93 3.16
N GLU A 24 3.60 6.20 3.40
CA GLU A 24 4.39 7.07 4.27
C GLU A 24 4.33 6.61 5.73
N LEU A 25 3.19 6.11 6.19
CA LEU A 25 3.07 5.52 7.53
C LEU A 25 4.01 4.31 7.68
N ILE A 26 3.99 3.38 6.72
CA ILE A 26 4.88 2.20 6.72
C ILE A 26 6.34 2.65 6.70
N LEU A 27 6.69 3.60 5.84
CA LEU A 27 8.05 4.13 5.76
C LEU A 27 8.52 4.72 7.09
N ARG A 28 7.68 5.52 7.76
CA ARG A 28 8.05 6.15 9.05
C ARG A 28 8.18 5.16 10.19
N VAL A 29 7.35 4.12 10.21
CA VAL A 29 7.33 3.12 11.29
C VAL A 29 8.44 2.09 11.10
N THR A 30 8.71 1.68 9.86
CA THR A 30 9.57 0.52 9.56
C THR A 30 10.89 0.87 8.88
N GLY A 31 11.00 2.07 8.27
CA GLY A 31 12.12 2.45 7.42
C GLY A 31 12.12 1.81 6.02
N LYS A 32 11.09 1.02 5.67
CA LYS A 32 10.99 0.29 4.39
C LYS A 32 9.96 0.95 3.46
N SER A 33 10.12 0.79 2.14
CA SER A 33 9.04 1.11 1.21
C SER A 33 7.87 0.13 1.39
N LEU A 34 6.66 0.52 0.96
CA LEU A 34 5.49 -0.36 0.99
C LEU A 34 5.75 -1.67 0.21
N GLY A 35 6.44 -1.60 -0.93
CA GLY A 35 6.79 -2.77 -1.73
C GLY A 35 7.69 -3.77 -1.04
N THR A 36 8.78 -3.27 -0.44
CA THR A 36 9.69 -4.09 0.35
C THR A 36 8.98 -4.70 1.55
N PHE A 37 8.21 -3.90 2.28
CA PHE A 37 7.44 -4.37 3.42
C PHE A 37 6.44 -5.47 3.03
N PHE A 38 5.68 -5.28 1.95
CA PHE A 38 4.73 -6.29 1.49
C PHE A 38 5.44 -7.60 1.08
N ARG A 39 6.54 -7.50 0.34
CA ARG A 39 7.30 -8.67 -0.10
C ARG A 39 7.76 -9.51 1.09
N GLU A 40 8.34 -8.88 2.10
CA GLU A 40 8.93 -9.57 3.24
C GLU A 40 7.88 -10.11 4.23
N GLU A 41 6.83 -9.33 4.51
CA GLU A 41 5.87 -9.67 5.57
C GLU A 41 4.67 -10.49 5.07
N VAL A 42 4.43 -10.52 3.75
CA VAL A 42 3.28 -11.22 3.15
C VAL A 42 3.67 -12.04 1.93
N GLY A 43 4.36 -11.42 0.96
CA GLY A 43 4.61 -12.02 -0.36
C GLY A 43 5.42 -13.31 -0.28
N ASP A 44 6.62 -13.23 0.28
CA ASP A 44 7.56 -14.34 0.38
C ASP A 44 7.05 -15.46 1.29
N GLN A 45 6.23 -15.14 2.30
CA GLN A 45 5.63 -16.13 3.21
C GLN A 45 4.55 -17.00 2.54
N HIS A 46 3.97 -16.51 1.44
CA HIS A 46 2.83 -17.13 0.78
C HIS A 46 3.08 -17.41 -0.71
N GLU A 47 4.34 -17.32 -1.16
CA GLU A 47 4.73 -17.54 -2.56
C GLU A 47 3.93 -16.65 -3.55
N ILE A 48 3.62 -15.41 -3.14
CA ILE A 48 2.84 -14.47 -3.94
C ILE A 48 3.78 -13.68 -4.85
N ASP A 49 3.65 -13.87 -6.17
CA ASP A 49 4.35 -13.05 -7.17
C ASP A 49 3.60 -11.72 -7.41
N PHE A 50 3.85 -10.76 -6.53
CA PHE A 50 3.26 -9.43 -6.61
C PHE A 50 4.31 -8.34 -6.44
N PHE A 51 4.30 -7.38 -7.36
CA PHE A 51 5.24 -6.26 -7.34
C PHE A 51 4.48 -4.95 -7.08
N MET A 52 4.83 -4.29 -5.97
CA MET A 52 4.23 -3.04 -5.53
C MET A 52 5.30 -1.98 -5.32
N ASP A 53 5.70 -1.29 -6.38
CA ASP A 53 6.53 -0.09 -6.23
C ASP A 53 6.01 1.03 -7.12
N CYS A 54 6.24 2.26 -6.69
CA CYS A 54 5.85 3.46 -7.43
C CYS A 54 6.67 3.56 -8.73
N LEU A 55 6.20 2.87 -9.77
CA LEU A 55 6.29 3.19 -11.19
C LEU A 55 5.61 2.13 -12.08
N ASN A 56 5.31 0.93 -11.58
CA ASN A 56 4.62 -0.12 -12.35
C ASN A 56 3.86 -1.09 -11.43
N LEU A 57 2.53 -1.07 -11.51
CA LEU A 57 1.70 -2.16 -10.97
C LEU A 57 1.72 -3.31 -11.99
N LYS A 58 2.38 -4.42 -11.66
CA LYS A 58 2.27 -5.68 -12.41
C LYS A 58 1.70 -6.74 -11.49
N ILE A 59 0.52 -7.23 -11.86
CA ILE A 59 -0.09 -8.42 -11.28
C ILE A 59 0.24 -9.56 -12.25
N ILE A 60 1.02 -10.53 -11.80
CA ILE A 60 1.20 -11.80 -12.51
C ILE A 60 0.70 -12.88 -11.55
N VAL A 61 -0.47 -13.44 -11.84
CA VAL A 61 -0.95 -14.63 -11.12
C VAL A 61 -0.36 -15.83 -11.85
N LEU A 62 0.68 -16.43 -11.30
CA LEU A 62 1.10 -17.78 -11.70
C LEU A 62 0.20 -18.76 -10.95
N GLN A 63 -0.81 -19.29 -11.65
CA GLN A 63 -1.39 -20.58 -11.27
C GLN A 63 -0.52 -21.66 -11.91
N ASN A 64 0.02 -22.56 -11.08
CA ASN A 64 0.51 -23.86 -11.56
C ASN A 64 -0.63 -24.69 -12.14
#